data_AF-A0AAV2C9Q1-F1
#
_entry.id   AF-A0AAV2C9Q1-F1
#
_cell.length_a   1.000
_cell.length_b   1.000
_cell.length_c   1.000
_cell.angle_alpha   90.00
_cell.angle_beta   90.00
_cell.angle_gamma   90.00
#
_symmetry.space_group_name_H-M   'P 1'
#
loop_
_entity.id
_entity.type
_entity.pdbx_description
1 polymer ?
#
loop_
_entity_poly.entity_id
_entity_poly.type
_entity_poly.pdbx_seq_one_letter_code
_entity_poly.pdbx_strand_id
1 'polypeptide(L)'
;MCEYMLYMFAASVPVSLHSQATSVVKFNGLNFSEWAEQVQFHLGVLDLDLALLSEKPAALTDASSAEEKSFHKAWERSNRLSLMFMRMTVANNIKSTFNDTESAKEL
;
A
#
# COMPACT_ATOMS: atom_id res chain seq x y z
N MET A 1 -7.08 -9.64 28.12
CA MET A 1 -6.61 -8.45 27.36
C MET A 1 -5.86 -8.83 26.08
N CYS A 2 -5.00 -9.86 26.05
CA CYS A 2 -4.33 -10.32 24.82
C CYS A 2 -5.28 -10.94 23.77
N GLU A 3 -6.28 -11.73 24.18
CA GLU A 3 -7.21 -12.37 23.23
C GLU A 3 -8.17 -11.39 22.55
N TYR A 4 -8.57 -10.31 23.24
CA TYR A 4 -9.43 -9.25 22.68
C TYR A 4 -8.71 -8.39 21.65
N MET A 5 -7.42 -8.08 21.87
CA MET A 5 -6.60 -7.42 20.86
C MET A 5 -6.49 -8.28 19.60
N LEU A 6 -6.21 -9.59 19.75
CA LEU A 6 -6.19 -10.56 18.65
C LEU A 6 -7.54 -10.66 17.92
N TYR A 7 -8.66 -10.60 18.66
CA TYR A 7 -10.00 -10.63 18.08
C TYR A 7 -10.33 -9.38 17.24
N MET A 8 -9.86 -8.20 17.66
CA MET A 8 -10.02 -6.96 16.90
C MET A 8 -9.14 -6.94 15.64
N PHE A 9 -7.97 -7.58 15.65
CA PHE A 9 -7.17 -7.82 14.43
C PHE A 9 -7.82 -8.85 13.50
N ALA A 10 -8.57 -9.83 14.03
CA ALA A 10 -9.23 -10.87 13.24
C ALA A 10 -10.55 -10.40 12.58
N ALA A 11 -11.21 -9.38 13.12
CA ALA A 11 -12.38 -8.76 12.53
C ALA A 11 -11.97 -7.75 11.43
N SER A 12 -11.43 -8.26 10.33
CA SER A 12 -11.31 -7.49 9.08
C SER A 12 -12.72 -7.16 8.59
N VAL A 13 -13.26 -6.00 8.97
CA VAL A 13 -14.37 -5.41 8.24
C VAL A 13 -13.90 -5.30 6.78
N PRO A 14 -14.60 -5.86 5.79
CA PRO A 14 -14.19 -5.70 4.41
C PRO A 14 -14.41 -4.23 4.01
N VAL A 15 -13.38 -3.41 4.22
CA VAL A 15 -13.40 -2.02 3.80
C VAL A 15 -13.05 -1.97 2.32
N SER A 16 -13.90 -1.34 1.53
CA SER A 16 -13.64 -1.11 0.11
C SER A 16 -12.43 -0.19 -0.05
N LEU A 17 -11.37 -0.66 -0.72
CA LEU A 17 -10.18 0.14 -1.06
C LEU A 17 -10.58 1.44 -1.78
N HIS A 18 -11.62 1.37 -2.60
CA HIS A 18 -12.18 2.54 -3.28
C HIS A 18 -12.74 3.57 -2.30
N SER A 19 -13.48 3.12 -1.27
CA SER A 19 -14.02 4.01 -0.24
C SER A 19 -12.91 4.71 0.54
N GLN A 20 -11.82 4.01 0.86
CA GLN A 20 -10.66 4.59 1.54
C GLN A 20 -9.90 5.57 0.63
N ALA A 21 -9.78 5.26 -0.67
CA ALA A 21 -9.14 6.18 -1.62
C ALA A 21 -10.00 7.44 -1.89
N THR A 22 -11.31 7.38 -1.69
CA THR A 22 -12.19 8.56 -1.82
C THR A 22 -12.13 9.50 -0.61
N SER A 23 -11.71 9.02 0.57
CA SER A 23 -11.56 9.87 1.77
C SER A 23 -10.22 10.61 1.82
N VAL A 24 -9.22 10.18 1.04
CA VAL A 24 -7.93 10.86 0.94
C VAL A 24 -8.02 12.09 0.04
N VAL A 25 -7.37 13.18 0.46
CA VAL A 25 -7.23 14.41 -0.33
C VAL A 25 -6.65 14.09 -1.71
N LYS A 26 -7.17 14.71 -2.78
CA LYS A 26 -6.60 14.49 -4.11
C LYS A 26 -5.25 15.17 -4.23
N PHE A 27 -4.22 14.45 -4.68
CA PHE A 27 -2.93 15.07 -5.00
C PHE A 27 -3.07 15.96 -6.23
N ASN A 28 -2.67 17.23 -6.10
CA ASN A 28 -2.80 18.24 -7.14
C ASN A 28 -1.44 18.83 -7.59
N GLY A 29 -0.32 18.28 -7.13
CA GLY A 29 1.02 18.78 -7.41
C GLY A 29 1.56 19.77 -6.38
N LEU A 30 0.70 20.37 -5.54
CA LEU A 30 1.08 21.40 -4.55
C LEU A 30 0.90 20.94 -3.11
N ASN A 31 0.09 19.90 -2.87
CA ASN A 31 -0.28 19.40 -1.54
C ASN A 31 0.42 18.10 -1.14
N PHE A 32 1.68 17.90 -1.56
CA PHE A 32 2.40 16.64 -1.35
C PHE A 32 2.44 16.19 0.12
N SER A 33 2.77 17.10 1.05
CA SER A 33 2.90 16.75 2.48
C SER A 33 1.61 16.19 3.07
N GLU A 34 0.48 16.86 2.83
CA GLU A 34 -0.83 16.43 3.35
C GLU A 34 -1.30 15.13 2.68
N TRP A 35 -1.13 15.04 1.36
CA TRP A 35 -1.48 13.85 0.60
C TRP A 35 -0.67 12.63 1.05
N ALA A 36 0.64 12.76 1.18
CA ALA A 36 1.54 11.67 1.56
C ALA A 36 1.24 11.16 2.97
N GLU A 37 0.99 12.05 3.93
CA GLU A 37 0.60 11.68 5.30
C GLU A 37 -0.70 10.87 5.31
N GLN A 38 -1.74 11.33 4.60
CA GLN A 38 -3.01 10.61 4.53
C GLN A 38 -2.89 9.26 3.81
N VAL A 39 -2.12 9.19 2.72
CA VAL A 39 -1.84 7.93 2.01
C VAL A 39 -1.15 6.94 2.95
N GLN A 40 -0.09 7.36 3.64
CA GLN A 40 0.64 6.49 4.57
C GLN A 40 -0.26 5.98 5.69
N PHE A 41 -1.09 6.85 6.29
CA PHE A 41 -2.04 6.46 7.32
C PHE A 41 -3.01 5.38 6.82
N HIS A 42 -3.65 5.58 5.66
CA HIS A 42 -4.63 4.63 5.12
C HIS A 42 -3.96 3.29 4.73
N LEU A 43 -2.76 3.32 4.15
CA LEU A 43 -2.03 2.10 3.79
C LEU A 43 -1.59 1.31 5.03
N GLY A 44 -1.17 1.99 6.10
CA GLY A 44 -0.85 1.33 7.38
C GLY A 44 -2.08 0.69 8.02
N VAL A 45 -3.23 1.39 8.05
CA VAL A 45 -4.49 0.82 8.58
C VAL A 45 -4.96 -0.41 7.80
N LEU A 46 -4.61 -0.50 6.52
CA LEU A 46 -5.00 -1.62 5.65
C LEU A 46 -3.95 -2.75 5.58
N ASP A 47 -2.85 -2.65 6.34
CA ASP A 47 -1.69 -3.55 6.27
C ASP A 47 -1.10 -3.66 4.84
N LEU A 48 -1.01 -2.53 4.13
CA LEU A 48 -0.50 -2.42 2.76
C LEU A 48 0.80 -1.61 2.65
N ASP A 49 1.39 -1.18 3.76
CA ASP A 49 2.59 -0.34 3.79
C ASP A 49 3.92 -1.11 3.70
N LEU A 50 3.90 -2.45 3.72
CA LEU A 50 5.11 -3.29 3.67
C LEU A 50 6.09 -2.90 2.54
N ALA A 51 5.60 -2.68 1.32
CA ALA A 51 6.42 -2.30 0.17
C ALA A 51 6.98 -0.87 0.25
N LEU A 52 6.39 -0.02 1.10
CA LEU A 52 6.92 1.33 1.38
C LEU A 52 8.02 1.27 2.45
N LEU A 53 7.88 0.36 3.42
CA LEU A 53 8.77 0.23 4.58
C LEU A 53 9.98 -0.66 4.33
N SER A 54 9.95 -1.51 3.31
CA SER A 54 11.01 -2.47 3.01
C SER A 54 11.51 -2.36 1.58
N GLU A 55 12.74 -2.80 1.35
CA GLU A 55 13.28 -2.90 0.00
C GLU A 55 12.60 -4.02 -0.79
N LYS A 56 12.63 -3.89 -2.13
CA LYS A 56 12.16 -4.96 -3.02
C LYS A 56 12.92 -6.25 -2.70
N PRO A 57 12.23 -7.36 -2.38
CA PRO A 57 12.89 -8.63 -2.12
C PRO A 57 13.65 -9.10 -3.35
N ALA A 58 14.74 -9.83 -3.11
CA ALA A 58 15.46 -10.51 -4.19
C ALA A 58 14.52 -11.48 -4.92
N ALA A 59 14.81 -11.72 -6.20
CA ALA A 59 14.07 -12.70 -6.99
C ALA A 59 14.15 -14.08 -6.32
N LEU A 60 13.00 -14.73 -6.21
CA LEU A 60 12.92 -16.08 -5.64
C LEU A 60 13.70 -17.08 -6.49
N THR A 61 14.29 -18.06 -5.82
CA THR A 61 14.95 -19.21 -6.45
C THR A 61 14.33 -20.52 -5.96
N ASP A 62 14.68 -21.64 -6.58
CA ASP A 62 14.22 -22.95 -6.13
C ASP A 62 14.69 -23.27 -4.69
N ALA A 63 15.82 -22.71 -4.27
CA ALA A 63 16.38 -22.84 -2.93
C ALA A 63 15.71 -21.93 -1.89
N SER A 64 14.83 -21.01 -2.30
CA SER A 64 14.21 -20.06 -1.37
C SER A 64 13.32 -20.75 -0.33
N SER A 65 13.43 -20.27 0.90
CA SER A 65 12.69 -20.80 2.05
C SER A 65 11.19 -20.52 1.93
N ALA A 66 10.39 -21.19 2.76
CA ALA A 66 8.95 -20.93 2.81
C ALA A 66 8.65 -19.50 3.27
N GLU A 67 9.45 -19.00 4.22
CA GLU A 67 9.37 -17.65 4.78
C GLU A 67 9.71 -16.60 3.72
N GLU A 68 10.77 -16.80 2.93
CA GLU A 68 11.15 -15.89 1.84
C GLU A 68 10.05 -15.82 0.76
N LYS A 69 9.49 -16.97 0.38
CA LYS A 69 8.37 -17.05 -0.58
C LYS A 69 7.12 -16.35 -0.04
N SER A 70 6.83 -16.51 1.25
CA SER A 70 5.71 -15.84 1.92
C SER A 70 5.91 -14.32 1.97
N PHE A 71 7.09 -13.87 2.37
CA PHE A 71 7.47 -12.46 2.41
C PHE A 71 7.36 -11.82 1.02
N HIS A 72 7.92 -12.46 -0.02
CA HIS A 72 7.83 -11.97 -1.39
C HIS A 72 6.39 -11.77 -1.85
N LYS A 73 5.51 -12.74 -1.59
CA LYS A 73 4.08 -12.65 -1.93
C LYS A 73 3.37 -11.53 -1.17
N ALA A 74 3.69 -11.35 0.11
CA ALA A 74 3.13 -10.27 0.93
C ALA A 74 3.60 -8.90 0.40
N TRP A 75 4.88 -8.77 0.08
CA TRP A 75 5.48 -7.58 -0.49
C TRP A 75 4.86 -7.23 -1.84
N GLU A 76 4.74 -8.18 -2.77
CA GLU A 76 4.10 -7.96 -4.08
C GLU A 76 2.64 -7.50 -3.96
N ARG A 77 1.89 -8.12 -3.03
CA ARG A 77 0.51 -7.72 -2.75
C ARG A 77 0.43 -6.28 -2.25
N SER A 78 1.25 -5.94 -1.25
CA SER A 78 1.34 -4.59 -0.69
C SER A 78 1.72 -3.58 -1.79
N ASN A 79 2.77 -3.86 -2.57
CA ASN A 79 3.22 -3.02 -3.67
C ASN A 79 2.11 -2.72 -4.69
N ARG A 80 1.45 -3.78 -5.18
CA ARG A 80 0.38 -3.65 -6.18
C ARG A 80 -0.78 -2.81 -5.66
N LEU A 81 -1.23 -3.08 -4.44
CA LEU A 81 -2.41 -2.41 -3.88
C LEU A 81 -2.10 -0.96 -3.48
N SER A 82 -0.91 -0.68 -2.95
CA SER A 82 -0.46 0.68 -2.63
C SER A 82 -0.34 1.54 -3.88
N LEU A 83 0.22 1.01 -4.97
CA LEU A 83 0.23 1.69 -6.27
C LEU A 83 -1.19 2.02 -6.77
N MET A 84 -2.11 1.06 -6.69
CA MET A 84 -3.51 1.31 -7.08
C MET A 84 -4.14 2.40 -6.21
N PHE A 85 -3.93 2.34 -4.89
CA PHE A 85 -4.44 3.33 -3.94
C PHE A 85 -3.93 4.74 -4.26
N MET A 86 -2.62 4.91 -4.41
CA MET A 86 -2.02 6.20 -4.75
C MET A 86 -2.49 6.71 -6.11
N ARG A 87 -2.56 5.87 -7.15
CA ARG A 87 -3.09 6.26 -8.46
C ARG A 87 -4.56 6.67 -8.41
N MET A 88 -5.34 6.14 -7.47
CA MET A 88 -6.73 6.55 -7.26
C MET A 88 -6.83 7.92 -6.58
N THR A 89 -5.85 8.30 -5.76
CA THR A 89 -5.83 9.58 -5.02
C THR A 89 -5.14 10.71 -5.78
N VAL A 90 -4.53 10.45 -6.94
CA VAL A 90 -3.96 11.49 -7.82
C VAL A 90 -5.03 12.16 -8.69
N ALA A 91 -4.98 13.48 -8.84
CA ALA A 91 -5.89 14.23 -9.72
C ALA A 91 -5.70 13.87 -11.20
N ASN A 92 -6.81 13.77 -11.93
CA ASN A 92 -6.82 13.27 -13.32
C ASN A 92 -5.93 14.07 -14.27
N ASN A 93 -5.76 15.38 -14.04
CA ASN A 93 -4.96 16.27 -14.87
C ASN A 93 -3.44 16.02 -14.77
N ILE A 94 -2.97 15.39 -13.70
CA ILE A 94 -1.56 15.04 -13.50
C ILE A 94 -1.33 13.52 -13.48
N LYS A 95 -2.39 12.71 -13.56
CA LYS A 95 -2.30 11.25 -13.45
C LYS A 95 -1.41 10.59 -14.50
N SER A 96 -1.28 11.20 -15.68
CA SER A 96 -0.42 10.71 -16.76
C SER A 96 1.07 10.71 -16.40
N THR A 97 1.51 11.50 -15.42
CA THR A 97 2.92 11.52 -14.98
C THR A 97 3.30 10.32 -14.11
N PHE A 98 2.33 9.48 -13.73
CA PHE A 98 2.48 8.41 -12.72
C PHE A 98 2.31 7.00 -13.29
N ASN A 99 2.34 6.84 -14.62
CA ASN A 99 1.93 5.60 -15.28
C ASN A 99 3.01 4.49 -15.28
N ASP A 100 4.27 4.82 -15.01
CA ASP A 100 5.39 3.91 -15.34
C ASP A 100 6.10 3.29 -14.12
N THR A 101 5.69 3.62 -12.89
CA THR A 101 6.34 3.04 -11.70
C THR A 101 5.79 1.64 -11.39
N GLU A 102 6.70 0.67 -11.26
CA GLU A 102 6.39 -0.69 -10.80
C GLU A 102 6.51 -0.83 -9.27
N SER A 103 7.04 0.18 -8.59
CA SER A 103 7.27 0.20 -7.15
C SER A 103 6.50 1.31 -6.47
N ALA A 104 5.72 0.97 -5.44
CA ALA A 104 5.01 1.92 -4.60
C ALA A 104 5.96 2.90 -3.90
N LYS A 105 7.18 2.45 -3.61
CA LYS A 105 8.21 3.27 -2.96
C LYS A 105 8.81 4.34 -3.88
N GLU A 106 8.68 4.17 -5.19
CA GLU A 106 9.23 5.08 -6.22
C GLU A 106 8.18 6.06 -6.77
N LEU A 107 6.91 5.91 -6.38
CA LEU A 107 5.82 6.81 -6.75
C LEU A 107 5.77 8.03 -5.83
#